data_AF-A0A965H0Q0-F1
#
_entry.id   AF-A0A965H0Q0-F1
#
_cell.length_a   1.000
_cell.length_b   1.000
_cell.length_c   1.000
_cell.angle_alpha   90.00
_cell.angle_beta   90.00
_cell.angle_gamma   90.00
#
_symmetry.space_group_name_H-M   'P 1'
#
loop_
_entity.id
_entity.type
_entity.pdbx_description
1 polymer ?
#
loop_
_entity_poly.entity_id
_entity_poly.type
_entity_poly.pdbx_seq_one_letter_code
_entity_poly.pdbx_strand_id
1 'polypeptide(L)'
;MAGFNGGADIVSSTNEFSNVVPGVTFTAKKESATAATVTIERDPSSLVTAARNFVNSYNSIVDAITDATGKDALNAADPSLNAIKQKLALMMTGKIGSYSEGFDSLGSIGIAANKDDRTHLSIDETKLNDALSSNRDRVAELFKRVDTTPSVTQVGVAARIASYIDEAHSVNGVF
;
A
#
# COMPACT_ATOMS: atom_id res chain seq x y z
N MET A 1 37.37 -8.75 -22.90
CA MET A 1 35.89 -8.87 -22.88
C MET A 1 35.38 -7.48 -22.60
N ALA A 2 34.58 -6.84 -23.46
CA ALA A 2 34.10 -5.49 -23.15
C ALA A 2 33.29 -5.48 -21.84
N GLY A 3 33.50 -4.48 -21.00
CA GLY A 3 32.80 -4.32 -19.73
C GLY A 3 31.31 -3.99 -19.89
N PHE A 4 30.65 -3.64 -18.77
CA PHE A 4 29.23 -3.28 -18.76
C PHE A 4 28.92 -2.18 -19.79
N ASN A 5 27.91 -2.38 -20.63
CA ASN A 5 27.52 -1.49 -21.75
C ASN A 5 28.66 -1.07 -22.68
N GLY A 6 29.64 -1.96 -22.94
CA GLY A 6 30.77 -1.67 -23.81
C GLY A 6 31.86 -0.80 -23.16
N GLY A 7 31.82 -0.66 -21.83
CA GLY A 7 32.82 0.06 -21.05
C GLY A 7 34.12 -0.73 -20.82
N ALA A 8 34.98 -0.19 -19.95
CA ALA A 8 36.24 -0.82 -19.56
C ALA A 8 36.03 -2.13 -18.79
N ASP A 9 37.01 -3.03 -18.88
CA ASP A 9 36.98 -4.33 -18.22
C ASP A 9 36.78 -4.18 -16.71
N ILE A 10 35.85 -4.96 -16.17
CA ILE A 10 35.53 -4.99 -14.75
C ILE A 10 36.07 -6.31 -14.19
N VAL A 11 36.94 -6.21 -13.19
CA VAL A 11 37.60 -7.37 -12.57
C VAL A 11 37.13 -7.55 -11.13
N SER A 12 36.97 -8.79 -10.70
CA SER A 12 36.64 -9.15 -9.33
C SER A 12 37.44 -10.37 -8.90
N SER A 13 37.95 -10.38 -7.67
CA SER A 13 38.66 -11.51 -7.08
C SER A 13 37.72 -12.59 -6.53
N THR A 14 36.43 -12.29 -6.36
CA THR A 14 35.44 -13.18 -5.73
C THR A 14 34.37 -13.68 -6.71
N ASN A 15 34.44 -13.25 -7.97
CA ASN A 15 33.36 -13.38 -8.97
C ASN A 15 32.06 -12.64 -8.59
N GLU A 16 32.05 -11.84 -7.53
CA GLU A 16 30.93 -10.98 -7.13
C GLU A 16 31.18 -9.52 -7.54
N PHE A 17 30.16 -8.87 -8.06
CA PHE A 17 30.20 -7.51 -8.59
C PHE A 17 29.00 -6.71 -8.06
N SER A 18 29.20 -5.96 -6.97
CA SER A 18 28.15 -5.17 -6.30
C SER A 18 28.21 -3.66 -6.58
N ASN A 19 29.30 -3.19 -7.19
CA ASN A 19 29.58 -1.76 -7.42
C ASN A 19 29.55 -1.36 -8.90
N VAL A 20 29.02 -2.22 -9.77
CA VAL A 20 28.95 -1.96 -11.22
C VAL A 20 27.69 -1.18 -11.58
N VAL A 21 26.57 -1.58 -10.98
CA VAL A 21 25.29 -0.88 -11.08
C VAL A 21 24.79 -0.66 -9.66
N PRO A 22 24.48 0.58 -9.24
CA PRO A 22 23.98 0.85 -7.90
C PRO A 22 22.77 -0.02 -7.56
N GLY A 23 22.82 -0.69 -6.40
CA GLY A 23 21.73 -1.55 -5.92
C GLY A 23 21.64 -2.93 -6.59
N VAL A 24 22.62 -3.31 -7.42
CA VAL A 24 22.63 -4.61 -8.10
C VAL A 24 23.93 -5.35 -7.81
N THR A 25 23.79 -6.60 -7.38
CA THR A 25 24.91 -7.53 -7.23
C THR A 25 24.82 -8.61 -8.30
N PHE A 26 25.90 -8.78 -9.06
CA PHE A 26 26.06 -9.88 -10.01
C PHE A 26 27.07 -10.89 -9.49
N THR A 27 26.83 -12.17 -9.76
CA THR A 27 27.81 -13.24 -9.48
C THR A 27 28.10 -13.99 -10.76
N ALA A 28 29.35 -13.93 -11.24
CA ALA A 28 29.78 -14.69 -12.40
C ALA A 28 29.93 -16.17 -12.02
N LYS A 29 29.14 -17.04 -12.66
CA LYS A 29 29.16 -18.49 -12.38
C LYS A 29 30.06 -19.27 -13.34
N LYS A 30 30.14 -18.82 -14.59
CA LYS A 30 30.91 -19.46 -15.67
C LYS A 30 31.23 -18.43 -16.75
N GLU A 31 32.33 -18.66 -17.46
CA GLU A 31 32.66 -17.93 -18.68
C GLU A 31 31.58 -18.14 -19.76
N SER A 32 31.27 -17.06 -20.48
CA SER A 32 30.37 -17.07 -21.63
C SER A 32 31.15 -16.73 -22.89
N ALA A 33 30.95 -17.49 -23.96
CA ALA A 33 31.55 -17.23 -25.27
C ALA A 33 30.89 -16.05 -26.01
N THR A 34 29.71 -15.64 -25.57
CA THR A 34 28.94 -14.50 -26.11
C THR A 34 28.53 -13.56 -24.99
N ALA A 35 28.21 -12.31 -25.34
CA ALA A 35 27.73 -11.32 -24.38
C ALA A 35 26.38 -11.78 -23.77
N ALA A 36 26.26 -11.68 -22.45
CA ALA A 36 25.01 -11.92 -21.73
C ALA A 36 24.28 -10.59 -21.52
N THR A 37 22.98 -10.57 -21.79
CA THR A 37 22.11 -9.43 -21.51
C THR A 37 21.36 -9.68 -20.22
N VAL A 38 21.46 -8.74 -19.27
CA VAL A 38 20.64 -8.73 -18.06
C VAL A 38 19.68 -7.56 -18.14
N THR A 39 18.38 -7.84 -18.11
CA THR A 39 17.32 -6.83 -18.07
C THR A 39 16.84 -6.68 -16.64
N ILE A 40 16.80 -5.43 -16.15
CA ILE A 40 16.24 -5.10 -14.85
C ILE A 40 14.87 -4.48 -15.09
N GLU A 41 13.83 -5.15 -14.59
CA GLU A 41 12.45 -4.68 -14.69
C GLU A 41 11.87 -4.47 -13.29
N ARG A 42 10.91 -3.53 -13.19
CA ARG A 42 10.18 -3.29 -11.95
C ARG A 42 9.14 -4.38 -11.75
N ASP A 43 9.08 -4.95 -10.54
CA ASP A 43 8.04 -5.89 -10.13
C ASP A 43 7.10 -5.25 -9.08
N PRO A 44 5.89 -4.80 -9.46
CA PRO A 44 4.91 -4.24 -8.53
C PRO A 44 4.11 -5.32 -7.76
N SER A 45 4.32 -6.61 -8.02
CA SER A 45 3.47 -7.71 -7.52
C SER A 45 3.30 -7.71 -6.00
N SER A 46 4.38 -7.44 -5.26
CA SER A 46 4.38 -7.39 -3.80
C SER A 46 3.53 -6.24 -3.25
N LEU A 47 3.50 -5.09 -3.93
CA LEU A 47 2.70 -3.92 -3.54
C LEU A 47 1.22 -4.12 -3.88
N VAL A 48 0.93 -4.70 -5.04
CA VAL A 48 -0.45 -5.10 -5.40
C VAL A 48 -0.98 -6.11 -4.38
N THR A 49 -0.18 -7.09 -4.00
CA THR A 49 -0.54 -8.08 -2.97
C THR A 49 -0.78 -7.43 -1.61
N ALA A 50 0.08 -6.49 -1.20
CA ALA A 50 -0.10 -5.76 0.05
C ALA A 50 -1.40 -4.93 0.06
N ALA A 51 -1.72 -4.24 -1.05
CA ALA A 51 -2.97 -3.50 -1.19
C ALA A 51 -4.20 -4.42 -1.14
N ARG A 52 -4.14 -5.59 -1.78
CA ARG A 52 -5.19 -6.61 -1.72
C ARG A 52 -5.41 -7.11 -0.30
N ASN A 53 -4.35 -7.47 0.40
CA ASN A 53 -4.44 -7.95 1.77
C ASN A 53 -5.02 -6.89 2.71
N PHE A 54 -4.66 -5.64 2.50
CA PHE A 54 -5.21 -4.52 3.26
C PHE A 54 -6.72 -4.34 3.01
N VAL A 55 -7.17 -4.32 1.75
CA VAL A 55 -8.59 -4.22 1.41
C VAL A 55 -9.39 -5.40 1.95
N ASN A 56 -8.85 -6.62 1.84
CA ASN A 56 -9.48 -7.81 2.39
C ASN A 56 -9.63 -7.71 3.91
N SER A 57 -8.58 -7.31 4.62
CA SER A 57 -8.61 -7.16 6.08
C SER A 57 -9.63 -6.10 6.52
N TYR A 58 -9.69 -4.97 5.80
CA TYR A 58 -10.70 -3.94 6.03
C TYR A 58 -12.12 -4.48 5.81
N ASN A 59 -12.38 -5.15 4.69
CA ASN A 59 -13.70 -5.71 4.39
C ASN A 59 -14.11 -6.75 5.45
N SER A 60 -13.19 -7.60 5.90
CA SER A 60 -13.47 -8.55 6.99
C SER A 60 -13.89 -7.88 8.30
N ILE A 61 -13.38 -6.68 8.61
CA ILE A 61 -13.83 -5.90 9.77
C ILE A 61 -15.27 -5.38 9.55
N VAL A 62 -15.57 -4.90 8.35
CA VAL A 62 -16.92 -4.42 7.99
C VAL A 62 -17.94 -5.55 8.05
N ASP A 63 -17.58 -6.74 7.56
CA ASP A 63 -18.38 -7.95 7.65
C ASP A 63 -18.64 -8.33 9.11
N ALA A 64 -17.59 -8.42 9.94
CA ALA A 64 -17.72 -8.76 11.35
C ALA A 64 -18.64 -7.78 12.12
N ILE A 65 -18.55 -6.48 11.84
CA ILE A 65 -19.45 -5.49 12.43
C ILE A 65 -20.89 -5.68 11.93
N THR A 66 -21.07 -5.97 10.65
CA THR A 66 -22.39 -6.18 10.03
C THR A 66 -23.06 -7.42 10.61
N ASP A 67 -22.32 -8.51 10.80
CA ASP A 67 -22.81 -9.73 11.44
C ASP A 67 -23.19 -9.48 12.91
N ALA A 68 -22.36 -8.73 13.65
CA ALA A 68 -22.62 -8.41 15.05
C ALA A 68 -23.81 -7.44 15.26
N THR A 69 -24.14 -6.64 14.25
CA THR A 69 -25.24 -5.65 14.29
C THR A 69 -26.45 -6.04 13.43
N GLY A 70 -26.46 -7.26 12.88
CA GLY A 70 -27.56 -7.79 12.09
C GLY A 70 -28.87 -7.82 12.88
N LYS A 71 -30.00 -7.85 12.17
CA LYS A 71 -31.35 -7.76 12.75
C LYS A 71 -31.63 -8.76 13.89
N ASP A 72 -30.98 -9.92 13.85
CA ASP A 72 -31.13 -11.00 14.83
C ASP A 72 -29.91 -11.16 15.75
N ALA A 73 -28.92 -10.26 15.65
CA ALA A 73 -27.70 -10.31 16.42
C ALA A 73 -27.88 -9.70 17.82
N LEU A 74 -27.04 -10.13 18.77
CA LEU A 74 -27.04 -9.64 20.14
C LEU A 74 -26.95 -8.10 20.22
N ASN A 75 -26.24 -7.48 19.28
CA ASN A 75 -25.99 -6.04 19.26
C ASN A 75 -26.79 -5.31 18.16
N ALA A 76 -27.92 -5.87 17.70
CA ALA A 76 -28.78 -5.28 16.66
C ALA A 76 -29.20 -3.81 16.93
N ALA A 77 -29.25 -3.42 18.20
CA ALA A 77 -29.63 -2.09 18.65
C ALA A 77 -28.43 -1.22 19.08
N ASP A 78 -27.18 -1.67 18.93
CA ASP A 78 -26.00 -0.90 19.35
C ASP A 78 -25.62 0.14 18.27
N PRO A 79 -25.85 1.44 18.53
CA PRO A 79 -25.50 2.49 17.58
C PRO A 79 -23.97 2.67 17.45
N SER A 80 -23.20 2.22 18.43
CA SER A 80 -21.75 2.47 18.55
C SER A 80 -20.97 1.69 17.50
N LEU A 81 -21.32 0.43 17.26
CA LEU A 81 -20.69 -0.41 16.24
C LEU A 81 -20.97 0.10 14.82
N ASN A 82 -22.19 0.57 14.57
CA ASN A 82 -22.51 1.21 13.29
C ASN A 82 -21.79 2.56 13.12
N ALA A 83 -21.62 3.34 14.18
CA ALA A 83 -20.82 4.56 14.14
C ALA A 83 -19.34 4.27 13.82
N ILE A 84 -18.77 3.20 14.39
CA ILE A 84 -17.42 2.71 14.07
C ILE A 84 -17.31 2.39 12.58
N LYS A 85 -18.24 1.58 12.04
CA LYS A 85 -18.25 1.21 10.62
C LYS A 85 -18.27 2.43 9.69
N GLN A 86 -19.13 3.41 9.98
CA GLN A 86 -19.21 4.64 9.18
C GLN A 86 -17.94 5.49 9.30
N LYS A 87 -17.37 5.60 10.50
CA LYS A 87 -16.13 6.34 10.73
C LYS A 87 -14.96 5.70 9.96
N LEU A 88 -14.85 4.36 9.96
CA LEU A 88 -13.87 3.63 9.16
C LEU A 88 -14.05 3.92 7.66
N ALA A 89 -15.27 3.83 7.13
CA ALA A 89 -15.54 4.12 5.72
C ALA A 89 -15.15 5.57 5.32
N LEU A 90 -15.38 6.55 6.20
CA LEU A 90 -14.96 7.93 5.98
C LEU A 90 -13.44 8.09 5.96
N MET A 91 -12.70 7.37 6.83
CA MET A 91 -11.23 7.40 6.81
C MET A 91 -10.65 6.85 5.51
N MET A 92 -11.31 5.83 4.93
CA MET A 92 -10.88 5.17 3.70
C MET A 92 -11.15 5.96 2.43
N THR A 93 -12.26 6.70 2.43
CA THR A 93 -12.71 7.48 1.26
C THR A 93 -12.25 8.94 1.31
N GLY A 94 -11.75 9.40 2.45
CA GLY A 94 -11.24 10.74 2.64
C GLY A 94 -9.93 11.01 1.89
N LYS A 95 -9.70 12.27 1.56
CA LYS A 95 -8.43 12.73 0.99
C LYS A 95 -7.29 12.61 2.01
N ILE A 96 -6.09 12.38 1.49
CA ILE A 96 -4.81 12.21 2.18
C ILE A 96 -3.91 13.32 1.64
N GLY A 97 -4.06 14.49 2.25
CA GLY A 97 -3.34 15.70 1.89
C GLY A 97 -4.00 16.52 0.80
N SER A 98 -3.31 17.60 0.45
CA SER A 98 -3.72 18.56 -0.56
C SER A 98 -2.57 18.67 -1.56
N TYR A 99 -2.57 17.81 -2.57
CA TYR A 99 -1.55 17.79 -3.62
C TYR A 99 -2.15 18.29 -4.93
N SER A 100 -1.38 19.09 -5.65
CA SER A 100 -1.78 19.67 -6.94
C SER A 100 -1.82 18.66 -8.09
N GLU A 101 -1.16 17.51 -7.97
CA GLU A 101 -0.88 16.59 -9.10
C GLU A 101 -1.61 15.24 -9.05
N GLY A 102 -2.68 15.11 -8.25
CA GLY A 102 -3.41 13.85 -8.11
C GLY A 102 -2.69 12.83 -7.22
N PHE A 103 -3.30 11.67 -7.03
CA PHE A 103 -2.92 10.69 -5.99
C PHE A 103 -3.06 11.22 -4.56
N ASP A 104 -4.20 11.84 -4.26
CA ASP A 104 -4.56 12.34 -2.92
C ASP A 104 -5.53 11.41 -2.19
N SER A 105 -5.90 10.27 -2.76
CA SER A 105 -6.90 9.37 -2.18
C SER A 105 -6.73 7.94 -2.66
N LEU A 106 -7.21 6.97 -1.90
CA LEU A 106 -7.27 5.58 -2.37
C LEU A 106 -8.06 5.44 -3.67
N GLY A 107 -9.13 6.22 -3.85
CA GLY A 107 -9.93 6.20 -5.06
C GLY A 107 -9.14 6.56 -6.32
N SER A 108 -8.18 7.47 -6.19
CA SER A 108 -7.31 7.87 -7.31
C SER A 108 -6.30 6.81 -7.76
N ILE A 109 -6.04 5.79 -6.94
CA ILE A 109 -5.19 4.64 -7.26
C ILE A 109 -6.01 3.37 -7.54
N GLY A 110 -7.34 3.49 -7.71
CA GLY A 110 -8.21 2.37 -8.01
C GLY A 110 -8.78 1.63 -6.80
N ILE A 111 -8.60 2.13 -5.57
CA ILE A 111 -9.19 1.52 -4.36
C ILE A 111 -10.35 2.38 -3.89
N ALA A 112 -11.58 1.93 -4.06
CA ALA A 112 -12.76 2.75 -3.82
C ALA A 112 -13.87 1.99 -3.11
N ALA A 113 -14.76 2.73 -2.46
CA ALA A 113 -15.98 2.16 -1.90
C ALA A 113 -16.90 1.62 -3.00
N ASN A 114 -17.56 0.50 -2.74
CA ASN A 114 -18.51 -0.08 -3.68
C ASN A 114 -19.71 0.87 -3.86
N LYS A 115 -20.34 0.81 -5.04
CA LYS A 115 -21.49 1.66 -5.36
C LYS A 115 -22.70 1.30 -4.51
N ASP A 116 -22.96 0.00 -4.37
CA ASP A 116 -24.11 -0.53 -3.63
C ASP A 116 -23.85 -0.57 -2.13
N ASP A 117 -22.58 -0.70 -1.74
CA ASP A 117 -22.14 -0.69 -0.36
C ASP A 117 -20.96 0.27 -0.16
N ARG A 118 -21.26 1.45 0.38
CA ARG A 118 -20.25 2.48 0.62
C ARG A 118 -19.29 2.14 1.76
N THR A 119 -19.55 1.07 2.50
CA THR A 119 -18.70 0.60 3.60
C THR A 119 -17.68 -0.43 3.14
N HIS A 120 -17.94 -1.19 2.07
CA HIS A 120 -16.98 -2.12 1.49
C HIS A 120 -16.10 -1.47 0.43
N LEU A 121 -14.84 -1.91 0.33
CA LEU A 121 -13.89 -1.45 -0.69
C LEU A 121 -13.69 -2.50 -1.79
N SER A 122 -13.45 -2.02 -3.01
CA SER A 122 -12.98 -2.80 -4.16
C SER A 122 -11.67 -2.24 -4.71
N ILE A 123 -10.96 -3.08 -5.46
CA ILE A 123 -9.71 -2.74 -6.14
C ILE A 123 -9.92 -2.88 -7.66
N ASP A 124 -9.63 -1.80 -8.38
CA ASP A 124 -9.33 -1.78 -9.81
C ASP A 124 -7.83 -2.04 -9.99
N GLU A 125 -7.46 -3.31 -10.22
CA GLU A 125 -6.05 -3.71 -10.31
C GLU A 125 -5.34 -3.05 -11.49
N THR A 126 -6.04 -2.72 -12.57
CA THR A 126 -5.45 -2.00 -13.71
C THR A 126 -5.01 -0.61 -13.26
N LYS A 127 -5.90 0.17 -12.63
CA LYS A 127 -5.54 1.49 -12.12
C LYS A 127 -4.47 1.45 -11.04
N LEU A 128 -4.49 0.44 -10.18
CA LEU A 128 -3.46 0.27 -9.15
C LEU A 128 -2.10 0.00 -9.78
N ASN A 129 -2.02 -0.88 -10.78
CA ASN A 129 -0.78 -1.15 -11.50
C ASN A 129 -0.27 0.08 -12.27
N ASP A 130 -1.18 0.85 -12.88
CA ASP A 130 -0.84 2.10 -13.57
C ASP A 130 -0.30 3.16 -12.59
N ALA A 131 -0.93 3.29 -11.43
CA ALA A 131 -0.48 4.21 -10.37
C ALA A 131 0.88 3.79 -9.80
N LEU A 132 1.11 2.50 -9.56
CA LEU A 132 2.39 1.96 -9.08
C LEU A 132 3.51 2.12 -10.10
N SER A 133 3.19 2.00 -11.39
CA SER A 133 4.13 2.21 -12.49
C SER A 133 4.49 3.69 -12.67
N SER A 134 3.53 4.58 -12.39
CA SER A 134 3.68 6.02 -12.54
C SER A 134 4.41 6.66 -11.34
N ASN A 135 3.99 6.35 -10.11
CA ASN A 135 4.57 6.92 -8.90
C ASN A 135 4.36 6.02 -7.66
N ARG A 136 5.18 4.97 -7.55
CA ARG A 136 5.16 4.03 -6.42
C ARG A 136 5.27 4.69 -5.05
N ASP A 137 6.20 5.63 -4.88
CA ASP A 137 6.46 6.23 -3.58
C ASP A 137 5.22 6.99 -3.09
N ARG A 138 4.54 7.67 -4.03
CA ARG A 138 3.27 8.32 -3.75
C ARG A 138 2.16 7.34 -3.39
N VAL A 139 2.06 6.20 -4.08
CA VAL A 139 1.12 5.13 -3.70
C VAL A 139 1.43 4.62 -2.30
N ALA A 140 2.72 4.40 -1.96
CA ALA A 140 3.12 3.93 -0.64
C ALA A 140 2.78 4.95 0.47
N GLU A 141 2.91 6.25 0.21
CA GLU A 141 2.53 7.32 1.13
C GLU A 141 1.04 7.30 1.47
N LEU A 142 0.16 6.95 0.53
CA LEU A 142 -1.29 6.85 0.82
C LEU A 142 -1.58 5.83 1.93
N PHE A 143 -0.78 4.78 2.06
CA PHE A 143 -0.93 3.76 3.11
C PHE A 143 -0.15 4.10 4.38
N LYS A 144 1.11 4.48 4.24
CA LYS A 144 2.09 4.47 5.34
C LYS A 144 2.52 5.84 5.85
N ARG A 145 2.08 6.95 5.25
CA ARG A 145 2.57 8.27 5.67
C ARG A 145 2.22 8.52 7.14
N VAL A 146 3.26 8.74 7.95
CA VAL A 146 3.14 9.21 9.33
C VAL A 146 3.95 10.51 9.37
N ASP A 147 3.31 11.63 9.06
CA ASP A 147 3.93 12.94 9.33
C ASP A 147 3.86 13.20 10.83
N THR A 148 5.02 13.32 11.47
CA THR A 148 5.15 13.68 12.89
C THR A 148 5.09 15.19 13.12
N THR A 149 4.92 15.99 12.07
CA THR A 149 4.78 17.45 12.15
C THR A 149 3.35 17.89 12.51
N PRO A 150 3.14 18.69 13.57
CA PRO A 150 1.81 19.08 14.07
C PRO A 150 0.89 19.84 13.11
N SER A 151 1.39 20.31 11.96
CA SER A 151 0.70 21.29 11.12
C SER A 151 0.13 20.73 9.82
N VAL A 152 0.25 19.43 9.56
CA VAL A 152 -0.28 18.80 8.35
C VAL A 152 -0.86 17.43 8.69
N THR A 153 -2.18 17.34 8.75
CA THR A 153 -2.94 16.09 9.01
C THR A 153 -2.90 15.17 7.78
N GLN A 154 -1.72 14.67 7.43
CA GLN A 154 -1.51 13.76 6.30
C GLN A 154 -1.05 12.39 6.78
N VAL A 155 -1.88 11.78 7.60
CA VAL A 155 -1.72 10.40 8.04
C VAL A 155 -2.28 9.48 6.94
N GLY A 156 -1.50 8.51 6.48
CA GLY A 156 -1.93 7.48 5.53
C GLY A 156 -3.04 6.61 6.12
N VAL A 157 -3.80 5.90 5.29
CA VAL A 157 -4.99 5.17 5.74
C VAL A 157 -4.68 4.14 6.83
N ALA A 158 -3.56 3.42 6.74
CA ALA A 158 -3.23 2.38 7.72
C ALA A 158 -2.92 2.99 9.09
N ALA A 159 -2.23 4.12 9.11
CA ALA A 159 -1.94 4.84 10.34
C ALA A 159 -3.20 5.50 10.95
N ARG A 160 -4.13 6.01 10.13
CA ARG A 160 -5.43 6.52 10.62
C ARG A 160 -6.25 5.43 11.32
N ILE A 161 -6.29 4.23 10.72
CA ILE A 161 -6.99 3.08 11.31
C ILE A 161 -6.31 2.66 12.61
N ALA A 162 -4.98 2.55 12.62
CA ALA A 162 -4.23 2.17 13.82
C ALA A 162 -4.49 3.16 14.98
N SER A 163 -4.36 4.47 14.73
CA SER A 163 -4.65 5.48 15.76
C SER A 163 -6.10 5.42 16.26
N TYR A 164 -7.06 5.16 15.36
CA TYR A 164 -8.46 5.05 15.76
C TYR A 164 -8.73 3.82 16.64
N ILE A 165 -8.10 2.68 16.32
CA ILE A 165 -8.20 1.46 17.14
C ILE A 165 -7.51 1.68 18.49
N ASP A 166 -6.34 2.31 18.51
CA ASP A 166 -5.62 2.64 19.76
C ASP A 166 -6.45 3.59 20.64
N GLU A 167 -7.08 4.62 20.06
CA GLU A 167 -7.98 5.52 20.77
C GLU A 167 -9.20 4.78 21.32
N ALA A 168 -9.82 3.91 20.52
CA ALA A 168 -10.99 3.12 20.92
C ALA A 168 -10.67 2.12 22.05
N HIS A 169 -9.42 1.64 22.15
CA HIS A 169 -8.95 0.75 23.21
C HIS A 169 -8.32 1.47 24.41
N SER A 170 -8.05 2.77 24.33
CA SER A 170 -7.46 3.53 25.44
C SER A 170 -8.48 3.73 26.57
N VAL A 171 -8.03 3.95 27.80
CA VAL A 171 -8.85 4.03 29.04
C VAL A 171 -9.90 5.18 29.04
N ASN A 172 -9.94 6.01 28.00
CA ASN A 172 -10.97 7.04 27.74
C ASN A 172 -11.82 6.77 26.49
N GLY A 173 -11.63 5.62 25.85
CA GLY A 173 -12.40 5.10 24.71
C GLY A 173 -13.70 4.46 25.17
N VAL A 174 -14.67 4.37 24.27
CA VAL A 174 -16.08 4.05 24.56
C VAL A 174 -16.32 2.55 24.86
N PHE A 175 -15.27 1.79 25.19
CA PHE A 175 -15.31 0.37 25.56
C PHE A 175 -14.34 0.06 26.70
#